data_AF-A0AA39RSY6-F1
#
_entry.id   AF-A0AA39RSY6-F1
#
_cell.length_a   1.000
_cell.length_b   1.000
_cell.length_c   1.000
_cell.angle_alpha   90.00
_cell.angle_beta   90.00
_cell.angle_gamma   90.00
#
_symmetry.space_group_name_H-M   'P 1'
#
loop_
_entity.id
_entity.type
_entity.pdbx_description
1 polymer ?
#
loop_
_entity_poly.entity_id
_entity_poly.type
_entity_poly.pdbx_seq_one_letter_code
_entity_poly.pdbx_strand_id
1 'polypeptide(L)'
;MFTRPFTWKMWVVTGAILIYTVLIVWLLEHKHNPDFNGPWQNQIGTALWFTFSSLFFAHRERIYSNLTRVVVAVWLFVVFILTSSYSASLSSMLTVQRLKPNVTDIEWLKRNNLKVGCDGDSFVSEYLQNVLEFKSDNILNVSSEYKYQGEFKNNSIAAAFLELPYQKVFITHYCKGYTATTPTYRFGGLGFVFQKGSPIATDFSEAILKLSESGKLKSLEEKWFAPSPECSANAGNDKTENLTLSSFCGLYLISGATSTICFILSLVRLLRNYRHDRQDTSQSNIAPSMRSIWSEVVRLVKYICNREGMQNPGRVLTVAGPQDVNELSSSRWEYTSPSDITDDLQESSEADVEMRYIPGCS
;
A
#
# COMPACT_ATOMS: atom_id res chain seq x y z
N MET A 1 5.92 -5.24 -8.66
CA MET A 1 6.16 -4.42 -7.45
C MET A 1 4.86 -4.11 -6.72
N PHE A 2 3.89 -3.50 -7.40
CA PHE A 2 2.61 -3.00 -6.86
C PHE A 2 1.79 -3.97 -5.98
N THR A 3 1.82 -5.28 -6.22
CA THR A 3 1.08 -6.24 -5.39
C THR A 3 1.65 -6.49 -3.99
N ARG A 4 2.89 -6.05 -3.70
CA ARG A 4 3.61 -6.36 -2.44
C ARG A 4 2.98 -5.83 -1.14
N PRO A 5 2.42 -4.60 -1.05
CA PRO A 5 1.89 -4.05 0.21
C PRO A 5 0.77 -4.88 0.84
N PHE A 6 0.02 -5.63 0.05
CA PHE A 6 -1.09 -6.49 0.49
C PHE A 6 -0.73 -7.97 0.31
N THR A 7 -0.97 -8.78 1.35
CA THR A 7 -0.84 -10.24 1.23
C THR A 7 -1.79 -10.83 0.19
N TRP A 8 -1.44 -11.97 -0.44
CA TRP A 8 -2.33 -12.65 -1.41
C TRP A 8 -3.72 -12.96 -0.82
N LYS A 9 -3.78 -13.28 0.48
CA LYS A 9 -5.04 -13.48 1.22
C LYS A 9 -5.91 -12.21 1.27
N MET A 10 -5.31 -11.03 1.43
CA MET A 10 -6.02 -9.74 1.37
C MET A 10 -6.62 -9.48 -0.02
N TRP A 11 -5.88 -9.75 -1.10
CA TRP A 11 -6.37 -9.61 -2.47
C TRP A 11 -7.59 -10.50 -2.73
N VAL A 12 -7.51 -11.78 -2.37
CA VAL A 12 -8.61 -12.75 -2.54
C VAL A 12 -9.86 -12.34 -1.74
N VAL A 13 -9.72 -11.95 -0.47
CA VAL A 13 -10.86 -11.53 0.36
C VAL A 13 -11.46 -10.21 -0.12
N THR A 14 -10.65 -9.24 -0.53
CA THR A 14 -11.15 -7.97 -1.09
C THR A 14 -11.92 -8.19 -2.38
N GLY A 15 -11.43 -9.05 -3.28
CA GLY A 15 -12.13 -9.43 -4.51
C GLY A 15 -13.44 -10.18 -4.25
N ALA A 16 -13.45 -11.12 -3.29
CA ALA A 16 -14.66 -11.84 -2.91
C ALA A 16 -15.74 -10.91 -2.33
N ILE A 17 -15.35 -9.93 -1.50
CA ILE A 17 -16.28 -8.96 -0.91
C ILE A 17 -16.77 -7.95 -1.95
N LEU A 18 -15.93 -7.55 -2.91
CA LEU A 18 -16.34 -6.75 -4.07
C LEU A 18 -17.43 -7.48 -4.87
N ILE A 19 -17.21 -8.74 -5.24
CA ILE A 19 -18.21 -9.55 -5.97
C ILE A 19 -19.51 -9.69 -5.16
N TYR A 20 -19.40 -9.86 -3.84
CA TYR A 20 -20.55 -9.92 -2.95
C TYR A 20 -21.32 -8.59 -2.88
N THR A 21 -20.65 -7.44 -2.78
CA THR A 21 -21.34 -6.13 -2.76
C THR A 21 -21.98 -5.81 -4.11
N VAL A 22 -21.37 -6.20 -5.25
CA VAL A 22 -22.03 -6.12 -6.58
C VAL A 22 -23.35 -6.89 -6.59
N LEU A 23 -23.33 -8.14 -6.12
CA LEU A 23 -24.50 -9.02 -6.10
C LEU A 23 -25.62 -8.46 -5.20
N ILE A 24 -25.27 -7.92 -4.03
CA ILE A 24 -26.26 -7.29 -3.12
C ILE A 24 -26.83 -6.00 -3.70
N VAL A 25 -26.01 -5.14 -4.32
CA VAL A 25 -26.48 -3.91 -4.99
C VAL A 25 -27.42 -4.25 -6.15
N TRP A 26 -27.06 -5.23 -6.99
CA TRP A 26 -27.92 -5.73 -8.06
C TRP A 26 -29.27 -6.22 -7.52
N LEU A 27 -29.29 -7.08 -6.48
CA LEU A 27 -30.53 -7.57 -5.86
C LEU A 27 -31.40 -6.47 -5.22
N LEU A 28 -30.84 -5.33 -4.82
CA LEU A 28 -31.58 -4.22 -4.22
C LEU A 28 -32.15 -3.24 -5.26
N GLU A 29 -31.41 -2.93 -6.32
CA GLU A 29 -31.84 -2.00 -7.39
C GLU A 29 -32.64 -2.66 -8.51
N HIS A 30 -32.45 -3.95 -8.80
CA HIS A 30 -33.14 -4.67 -9.90
C HIS A 30 -34.68 -4.56 -9.84
N LYS A 31 -35.27 -4.33 -8.65
CA LYS A 31 -36.72 -4.11 -8.49
C LYS A 31 -37.16 -2.64 -8.58
N HIS A 32 -36.25 -1.68 -8.47
CA HIS A 32 -36.58 -0.25 -8.31
C HIS A 32 -36.08 0.64 -9.46
N ASN A 33 -34.96 0.30 -10.10
CA ASN A 33 -34.38 1.11 -11.16
C ASN A 33 -34.79 0.56 -12.55
N PRO A 34 -35.46 1.36 -13.41
CA PRO A 34 -35.82 0.93 -14.77
C PRO A 34 -34.61 0.56 -15.65
N ASP A 35 -33.42 1.13 -15.39
CA ASP A 35 -32.19 0.89 -16.16
C ASP A 35 -31.65 -0.55 -16.03
N PHE A 36 -32.14 -1.32 -15.04
CA PHE A 36 -31.77 -2.72 -14.81
C PHE A 36 -32.71 -3.72 -15.50
N ASN A 37 -33.61 -3.26 -16.39
CA ASN A 37 -34.44 -4.13 -17.22
C ASN A 37 -33.74 -4.51 -18.53
N GLY A 38 -33.38 -5.77 -18.67
CA GLY A 38 -32.72 -6.30 -19.88
C GLY A 38 -32.32 -7.78 -19.72
N PRO A 39 -31.68 -8.38 -20.73
CA PRO A 39 -31.15 -9.75 -20.60
C PRO A 39 -30.08 -9.82 -19.50
N TRP A 40 -30.02 -10.96 -18.80
CA TRP A 40 -29.25 -11.14 -17.55
C TRP A 40 -27.79 -10.68 -17.62
N GLN A 41 -27.09 -10.92 -18.74
CA GLN A 41 -25.70 -10.49 -18.90
C GLN A 41 -25.53 -8.96 -18.96
N ASN A 42 -26.50 -8.22 -19.53
CA ASN A 42 -26.46 -6.75 -19.53
C ASN A 42 -26.68 -6.22 -18.12
N GLN A 43 -27.59 -6.82 -17.34
CA GLN A 43 -27.82 -6.40 -15.94
C GLN A 43 -26.57 -6.61 -15.06
N ILE A 44 -25.89 -7.75 -15.22
CA ILE A 44 -24.60 -8.03 -14.56
C ILE A 44 -23.52 -7.05 -15.04
N GLY A 45 -23.51 -6.71 -16.33
CA GLY A 45 -22.62 -5.69 -16.92
C GLY A 45 -22.81 -4.32 -16.27
N THR A 46 -24.04 -3.82 -16.19
CA THR A 46 -24.35 -2.53 -15.54
C THR A 46 -24.01 -2.56 -14.04
N ALA A 47 -24.32 -3.65 -13.32
CA ALA A 47 -23.96 -3.78 -11.90
C ALA A 47 -22.44 -3.75 -11.65
N LEU A 48 -21.67 -4.46 -12.49
CA LEU A 48 -20.20 -4.45 -12.46
C LEU A 48 -19.64 -3.08 -12.86
N TRP A 49 -20.21 -2.43 -13.87
CA TRP A 49 -19.79 -1.10 -14.32
C TRP A 49 -20.05 -0.01 -13.27
N PHE A 50 -21.23 -0.03 -12.66
CA PHE A 50 -21.60 0.89 -11.58
C PHE A 50 -20.66 0.74 -10.37
N THR A 51 -20.42 -0.50 -9.92
CA THR A 51 -19.54 -0.77 -8.78
C THR A 51 -18.06 -0.50 -9.09
N PHE A 52 -17.61 -0.77 -10.32
CA PHE A 52 -16.27 -0.38 -10.78
C PHE A 52 -16.11 1.14 -10.82
N SER A 53 -17.09 1.87 -11.38
CA SER A 53 -17.09 3.34 -11.40
C SER A 53 -17.12 3.92 -9.98
N SER A 54 -17.81 3.27 -9.05
CA SER A 54 -17.83 3.63 -7.63
C SER A 54 -16.43 3.55 -6.99
N LEU A 55 -15.57 2.59 -7.34
CA LEU A 55 -14.18 2.51 -6.82
C LEU A 55 -13.35 3.75 -7.13
N PHE A 56 -13.60 4.39 -8.28
CA PHE A 56 -12.89 5.60 -8.74
C PHE A 56 -13.67 6.89 -8.44
N PHE A 57 -14.68 6.85 -7.55
CA PHE A 57 -15.58 7.96 -7.23
C PHE A 57 -16.35 8.56 -8.45
N ALA A 58 -16.37 7.87 -9.59
CA ALA A 58 -17.01 8.30 -10.83
C ALA A 58 -18.54 8.04 -10.80
N HIS A 59 -19.25 8.71 -9.88
CA HIS A 59 -20.66 8.46 -9.61
C HIS A 59 -21.57 9.11 -10.68
N ARG A 60 -21.88 8.35 -11.75
CA ARG A 60 -22.67 8.86 -12.90
C ARG A 60 -24.16 8.50 -12.88
N GLU A 61 -24.56 7.52 -12.07
CA GLU A 61 -25.91 6.93 -12.06
C GLU A 61 -26.69 7.29 -10.78
N ARG A 62 -28.03 7.23 -10.82
CA ARG A 62 -28.90 7.63 -9.69
C ARG A 62 -29.35 6.41 -8.87
N ILE A 63 -28.90 6.32 -7.61
CA ILE A 63 -29.36 5.27 -6.67
C ILE A 63 -30.78 5.59 -6.16
N TYR A 64 -31.75 4.72 -6.47
CA TYR A 64 -33.15 4.90 -6.07
C TYR A 64 -33.45 4.36 -4.66
N SER A 65 -32.88 3.22 -4.25
CA SER A 65 -33.15 2.66 -2.92
C SER A 65 -32.25 3.24 -1.83
N ASN A 66 -32.88 3.76 -0.77
CA ASN A 66 -32.19 4.21 0.44
C ASN A 66 -31.38 3.08 1.12
N LEU A 67 -31.75 1.81 0.94
CA LEU A 67 -30.97 0.67 1.46
C LEU A 67 -29.67 0.46 0.65
N THR A 68 -29.75 0.53 -0.68
CA THR A 68 -28.56 0.49 -1.55
C THR A 68 -27.62 1.64 -1.25
N ARG A 69 -28.15 2.84 -1.01
CA ARG A 69 -27.34 4.03 -0.68
C ARG A 69 -26.50 3.83 0.59
N VAL A 70 -27.03 3.16 1.61
CA VAL A 70 -26.28 2.78 2.82
C VAL A 70 -25.20 1.74 2.51
N VAL A 71 -25.53 0.69 1.74
CA VAL A 71 -24.55 -0.35 1.34
C VAL A 71 -23.40 0.24 0.53
N VAL A 72 -23.69 1.11 -0.46
CA VAL A 72 -22.68 1.77 -1.28
C VAL A 72 -21.83 2.75 -0.46
N ALA A 73 -22.41 3.48 0.50
CA ALA A 73 -21.65 4.37 1.37
C ALA A 73 -20.66 3.61 2.28
N VAL A 74 -21.08 2.49 2.87
CA VAL A 74 -20.19 1.63 3.69
C VAL A 74 -19.13 0.95 2.83
N TRP A 75 -19.47 0.53 1.61
CA TRP A 75 -18.49 0.01 0.64
C TRP A 75 -17.44 1.05 0.27
N LEU A 76 -17.84 2.27 -0.10
CA LEU A 76 -16.94 3.38 -0.40
C LEU A 76 -16.01 3.72 0.76
N PHE A 77 -16.50 3.68 2.00
CA PHE A 77 -15.67 3.89 3.18
C PHE A 77 -14.58 2.81 3.34
N VAL A 78 -14.91 1.53 3.13
CA VAL A 78 -13.91 0.45 3.15
C VAL A 78 -12.90 0.58 2.00
N VAL A 79 -13.35 0.91 0.79
CA VAL A 79 -12.48 1.15 -0.37
C VAL A 79 -11.52 2.32 -0.11
N PHE A 80 -12.00 3.41 0.48
CA PHE A 80 -11.19 4.56 0.87
C PHE A 80 -10.10 4.18 1.89
N ILE A 81 -10.46 3.48 2.97
CA ILE A 81 -9.50 3.05 3.99
C ILE A 81 -8.47 2.07 3.42
N LEU A 82 -8.87 1.13 2.56
CA LEU A 82 -7.95 0.22 1.86
C LEU A 82 -6.99 0.99 0.93
N THR A 83 -7.50 1.96 0.17
CA THR A 83 -6.69 2.76 -0.78
C THR A 83 -5.66 3.64 -0.05
N SER A 84 -6.07 4.32 1.02
CA SER A 84 -5.19 5.11 1.88
C SER A 84 -4.12 4.23 2.54
N SER A 85 -4.50 3.05 3.05
CA SER A 85 -3.57 2.11 3.69
C SER A 85 -2.57 1.51 2.69
N TYR A 86 -3.02 1.18 1.48
CA TYR A 86 -2.17 0.72 0.39
C TYR A 86 -1.16 1.80 -0.01
N SER A 87 -1.59 3.06 -0.16
CA SER A 87 -0.72 4.18 -0.49
C SER A 87 0.34 4.45 0.61
N ALA A 88 -0.07 4.44 1.88
CA ALA A 88 0.84 4.60 3.02
C ALA A 88 1.85 3.45 3.12
N SER A 89 1.42 2.20 2.97
CA SER A 89 2.30 1.03 3.01
C SER A 89 3.26 0.98 1.81
N LEU A 90 2.80 1.33 0.61
CA LEU A 90 3.66 1.45 -0.57
C LEU A 90 4.71 2.56 -0.40
N SER A 91 4.32 3.71 0.16
CA SER A 91 5.23 4.83 0.44
C SER A 91 6.26 4.45 1.50
N SER A 92 5.84 3.83 2.61
CA SER A 92 6.74 3.28 3.62
C SER A 92 7.72 2.25 3.04
N MET A 93 7.25 1.33 2.21
CA MET A 93 8.09 0.33 1.52
C MET A 93 9.12 0.96 0.57
N LEU A 94 8.78 2.08 -0.08
CA LEU A 94 9.72 2.85 -0.91
C LEU A 94 10.77 3.57 -0.03
N THR A 95 10.38 4.15 1.10
CA THR A 95 11.31 4.76 2.06
C THR A 95 12.28 3.73 2.65
N VAL A 96 11.79 2.56 3.09
CA VAL A 96 12.67 1.47 3.58
C VAL A 96 13.64 0.98 2.51
N GLN A 97 13.25 0.96 1.23
CA GLN A 97 14.17 0.65 0.14
C GLN A 97 15.25 1.73 -0.10
N ARG A 98 15.01 2.98 0.30
CA ARG A 98 16.02 4.06 0.32
C ARG A 98 16.94 4.03 1.54
N LEU A 99 16.53 3.36 2.63
CA LEU A 99 17.32 3.18 3.85
C LEU A 99 18.29 1.98 3.79
N LYS A 100 18.20 1.15 2.73
CA LYS A 100 19.19 0.08 2.52
C LYS A 100 20.58 0.68 2.28
N PRO A 101 21.64 0.14 2.89
CA PRO A 101 22.98 0.69 2.74
C PRO A 101 23.44 0.56 1.28
N ASN A 102 24.08 1.62 0.77
CA ASN A 102 24.61 1.66 -0.59
C ASN A 102 25.70 0.59 -0.82
N VAL A 103 26.46 0.28 0.24
CA VAL A 103 27.38 -0.86 0.31
C VAL A 103 26.67 -2.02 1.01
N THR A 104 26.45 -3.12 0.31
CA THR A 104 25.77 -4.32 0.87
C THR A 104 26.71 -5.49 1.14
N ASP A 105 27.88 -5.54 0.49
CA ASP A 105 28.76 -6.70 0.49
C ASP A 105 30.21 -6.33 0.13
N ILE A 106 31.16 -7.13 0.62
CA ILE A 106 32.61 -7.00 0.36
C ILE A 106 32.91 -7.22 -1.12
N GLU A 107 32.26 -8.21 -1.75
CA GLU A 107 32.41 -8.45 -3.18
C GLU A 107 31.81 -7.33 -4.04
N TRP A 108 30.91 -6.49 -3.50
CA TRP A 108 30.48 -5.27 -4.20
C TRP A 108 31.56 -4.18 -4.15
N LEU A 109 32.27 -4.02 -3.02
CA LEU A 109 33.42 -3.11 -2.91
C LEU A 109 34.55 -3.50 -3.87
N LYS A 110 34.90 -4.80 -3.92
CA LYS A 110 35.93 -5.35 -4.83
C LYS A 110 35.57 -5.11 -6.30
N ARG A 111 34.35 -5.50 -6.73
CA ARG A 111 33.91 -5.36 -8.14
C ARG A 111 33.84 -3.92 -8.64
N ASN A 112 33.54 -2.95 -7.77
CA ASN A 112 33.51 -1.53 -8.13
C ASN A 112 34.87 -0.82 -7.91
N ASN A 113 35.94 -1.55 -7.54
CA ASN A 113 37.26 -1.01 -7.21
C ASN A 113 37.19 0.19 -6.22
N LEU A 114 36.39 0.05 -5.16
CA LEU A 114 36.20 1.13 -4.20
C LEU A 114 37.26 1.10 -3.09
N LYS A 115 37.61 2.29 -2.61
CA LYS A 115 38.54 2.47 -1.49
C LYS A 115 37.88 2.14 -0.15
N VAL A 116 38.65 1.58 0.77
CA VAL A 116 38.22 1.14 2.09
C VAL A 116 39.20 1.62 3.15
N GLY A 117 38.71 2.06 4.30
CA GLY A 117 39.53 2.54 5.41
C GLY A 117 39.82 1.46 6.44
N CYS A 118 41.04 1.42 6.97
CA CYS A 118 41.40 0.73 8.20
C CYS A 118 42.30 1.63 9.05
N ASP A 119 42.32 1.42 10.36
CA ASP A 119 43.09 2.20 11.36
C ASP A 119 44.61 2.23 11.07
N GLY A 120 45.08 1.18 10.39
CA GLY A 120 46.49 0.99 10.04
C GLY A 120 47.14 -0.14 10.84
N ASP A 121 46.40 -0.80 11.72
CA ASP A 121 46.90 -1.99 12.41
C ASP A 121 47.23 -3.07 11.37
N SER A 122 48.42 -3.65 11.53
CA SER A 122 49.01 -4.52 10.52
C SER A 122 48.09 -5.69 10.17
N PHE A 123 47.42 -6.29 11.16
CA PHE A 123 46.56 -7.45 10.94
C PHE A 123 45.28 -7.13 10.15
N VAL A 124 44.70 -5.92 10.29
CA VAL A 124 43.48 -5.54 9.54
C VAL A 124 43.86 -5.30 8.08
N SER A 125 44.94 -4.56 7.85
CA SER A 125 45.48 -4.29 6.52
C SER A 125 45.95 -5.58 5.82
N GLU A 126 46.69 -6.43 6.53
CA GLU A 126 47.18 -7.71 6.04
C GLU A 126 46.02 -8.68 5.73
N TYR A 127 44.98 -8.75 6.56
CA TYR A 127 43.80 -9.58 6.27
C TYR A 127 43.02 -9.06 5.05
N LEU A 128 42.87 -7.74 4.92
CA LEU A 128 42.25 -7.11 3.74
C LEU A 128 43.02 -7.46 2.46
N GLN A 129 44.35 -7.41 2.49
CA GLN A 129 45.21 -7.70 1.35
C GLN A 129 45.34 -9.20 1.04
N ASN A 130 45.66 -10.03 2.04
CA ASN A 130 46.06 -11.43 1.87
C ASN A 130 44.90 -12.44 1.95
N VAL A 131 43.75 -12.08 2.55
CA VAL A 131 42.60 -12.99 2.73
C VAL A 131 41.35 -12.49 2.00
N LEU A 132 41.11 -11.18 1.98
CA LEU A 132 40.00 -10.58 1.22
C LEU A 132 40.40 -10.09 -0.17
N GLU A 133 41.68 -10.15 -0.53
CA GLU A 133 42.24 -9.81 -1.85
C GLU A 133 41.96 -8.36 -2.30
N PHE A 134 41.95 -7.41 -1.36
CA PHE A 134 41.93 -5.99 -1.72
C PHE A 134 43.30 -5.56 -2.28
N LYS A 135 43.28 -4.80 -3.38
CA LYS A 135 44.46 -4.10 -3.90
C LYS A 135 44.97 -3.12 -2.85
N SER A 136 46.29 -3.07 -2.63
CA SER A 136 46.92 -2.16 -1.67
C SER A 136 46.52 -0.69 -1.90
N ASP A 137 46.43 -0.24 -3.16
CA ASP A 137 46.03 1.14 -3.53
C ASP A 137 44.58 1.50 -3.14
N ASN A 138 43.74 0.49 -2.86
CA ASN A 138 42.37 0.66 -2.39
C ASN A 138 42.27 0.65 -0.85
N ILE A 139 43.33 0.28 -0.12
CA ILE A 139 43.36 0.26 1.35
C ILE A 139 43.93 1.59 1.85
N LEU A 140 43.07 2.42 2.45
CA LEU A 140 43.47 3.70 3.04
C LEU A 140 43.76 3.52 4.54
N ASN A 141 44.97 3.87 4.97
CA ASN A 141 45.31 3.98 6.38
C ASN A 141 44.69 5.26 6.97
N VAL A 142 43.73 5.07 7.88
CA VAL A 142 42.99 6.12 8.60
C VAL A 142 43.48 6.15 10.05
N SER A 143 44.72 6.62 10.21
CA SER A 143 45.50 6.87 11.44
C SER A 143 44.83 7.46 12.70
N SER A 144 43.51 7.67 12.75
CA SER A 144 42.75 7.96 13.96
C SER A 144 41.25 7.70 13.75
N GLU A 145 40.62 7.16 14.78
CA GLU A 145 39.19 6.92 14.95
C GLU A 145 38.32 8.15 14.64
N TYR A 146 38.81 9.37 14.92
CA TYR A 146 38.06 10.61 14.67
C TYR A 146 38.05 11.01 13.18
N LYS A 147 38.98 10.51 12.36
CA LYS A 147 39.10 10.91 10.94
C LYS A 147 38.08 10.24 10.02
N TYR A 148 37.58 9.06 10.38
CA TYR A 148 36.65 8.27 9.56
C TYR A 148 35.44 9.06 9.06
N GLN A 149 34.83 9.89 9.92
CA GLN A 149 33.69 10.71 9.50
C GLN A 149 34.05 11.70 8.38
N GLY A 150 35.27 12.24 8.39
CA GLY A 150 35.81 13.09 7.33
C GLY A 150 36.08 12.31 6.05
N GLU A 151 36.75 11.16 6.14
CA GLU A 151 37.05 10.32 4.96
C GLU A 151 35.79 9.80 4.25
N PHE A 152 34.74 9.46 5.01
CA PHE A 152 33.43 9.15 4.43
C PHE A 152 32.77 10.38 3.77
N LYS A 153 32.79 11.55 4.42
CA LYS A 153 32.20 12.79 3.86
C LYS A 153 32.90 13.26 2.58
N ASN A 154 34.21 13.06 2.49
CA ASN A 154 35.02 13.38 1.33
C ASN A 154 34.89 12.34 0.20
N ASN A 155 34.20 11.22 0.43
CA ASN A 155 34.17 10.03 -0.43
C ASN A 155 35.57 9.40 -0.65
N SER A 156 36.52 9.62 0.26
CA SER A 156 37.84 8.97 0.25
C SER A 156 37.73 7.45 0.42
N ILE A 157 36.72 7.00 1.16
CA ILE A 157 36.42 5.59 1.46
C ILE A 157 34.91 5.32 1.31
N ALA A 158 34.57 4.14 0.79
CA ALA A 158 33.19 3.66 0.70
C ALA A 158 32.78 2.80 1.90
N ALA A 159 33.75 2.19 2.59
CA ALA A 159 33.56 1.39 3.80
C ALA A 159 34.75 1.55 4.75
N ALA A 160 34.54 1.22 6.03
CA ALA A 160 35.59 1.14 7.03
C ALA A 160 35.60 -0.26 7.66
N PHE A 161 36.77 -0.86 7.77
CA PHE A 161 37.01 -2.08 8.52
C PHE A 161 37.67 -1.68 9.85
N LEU A 162 37.02 -2.09 10.94
CA LEU A 162 37.33 -1.73 12.32
C LEU A 162 37.20 -2.97 13.19
N GLU A 163 37.91 -3.02 14.32
CA GLU A 163 37.59 -4.00 15.35
C GLU A 163 36.17 -3.77 15.91
N LEU A 164 35.52 -4.85 16.35
CA LEU A 164 34.18 -4.82 16.93
C LEU A 164 33.96 -3.77 18.05
N PRO A 165 34.86 -3.55 19.04
CA PRO A 165 34.67 -2.49 20.04
C PRO A 165 34.67 -1.09 19.42
N TYR A 166 35.64 -0.76 18.56
CA TYR A 166 35.71 0.55 17.91
C TYR A 166 34.52 0.77 16.97
N GLN A 167 34.11 -0.26 16.23
CA GLN A 167 32.91 -0.25 15.39
C GLN A 167 31.65 0.06 16.21
N LYS A 168 31.49 -0.56 17.39
CA LYS A 168 30.35 -0.29 18.28
C LYS A 168 30.34 1.15 18.79
N VAL A 169 31.47 1.68 19.25
CA VAL A 169 31.58 3.08 19.68
C VAL A 169 31.23 4.04 18.53
N PHE A 170 31.79 3.82 17.34
CA PHE A 170 31.53 4.66 16.17
C PHE A 170 30.04 4.68 15.78
N ILE A 171 29.38 3.51 15.75
CA ILE A 171 27.94 3.43 15.43
C ILE A 171 27.08 4.06 16.53
N THR A 172 27.42 3.88 17.81
CA THR A 172 26.68 4.53 18.92
C THR A 172 26.68 6.07 18.82
N HIS A 173 27.75 6.67 18.29
CA HIS A 173 27.84 8.11 18.07
C HIS A 173 27.29 8.59 16.71
N TYR A 174 27.34 7.78 15.64
CA TYR A 174 27.07 8.24 14.27
C TYR A 174 26.00 7.44 13.49
N CYS A 175 25.17 6.63 14.15
CA CYS A 175 24.11 5.80 13.56
C CYS A 175 23.13 6.50 12.59
N LYS A 176 23.00 7.83 12.63
CA LYS A 176 22.14 8.61 11.74
C LYS A 176 22.66 8.70 10.29
N GLY A 177 23.93 8.36 10.04
CA GLY A 177 24.53 8.39 8.70
C GLY A 177 25.32 7.12 8.31
N TYR A 178 25.55 6.20 9.26
CA TYR A 178 26.32 4.98 9.03
C TYR A 178 25.64 3.78 9.68
N THR A 179 25.81 2.60 9.08
CA THR A 179 25.34 1.33 9.64
C THR A 179 26.48 0.32 9.71
N ALA A 180 26.43 -0.58 10.69
CA ALA A 180 27.26 -1.77 10.70
C ALA A 180 26.66 -2.83 9.76
N THR A 181 27.48 -3.42 8.89
CA THR A 181 27.17 -4.73 8.31
C THR A 181 27.30 -5.80 9.40
N THR A 182 26.57 -6.92 9.25
CA THR A 182 26.76 -8.07 10.15
C THR A 182 28.17 -8.63 9.97
N PRO A 183 28.96 -8.87 11.03
CA PRO A 183 30.30 -9.42 10.90
C PRO A 183 30.27 -10.81 10.24
N THR A 184 30.77 -10.89 9.01
CA THR A 184 30.95 -12.15 8.26
C THR A 184 32.13 -12.97 8.78
N TYR A 185 33.02 -12.34 9.54
CA TYR A 185 34.14 -12.93 10.25
C TYR A 185 34.26 -12.29 11.65
N ARG A 186 34.79 -13.06 12.60
CA ARG A 186 35.13 -12.57 13.93
C ARG A 186 36.65 -12.66 14.07
N PHE A 187 37.32 -11.51 14.00
CA PHE A 187 38.73 -11.39 14.38
C PHE A 187 38.92 -11.74 15.86
N GLY A 188 40.18 -11.88 16.29
CA GLY A 188 40.55 -12.29 17.65
C GLY A 188 39.88 -11.44 18.74
N GLY A 189 39.76 -12.01 19.94
CA GLY A 189 39.36 -11.25 21.11
C GLY A 189 40.53 -10.42 21.65
N LEU A 190 40.25 -9.21 22.15
CA LEU A 190 41.19 -8.49 23.00
C LEU A 190 41.52 -9.33 24.24
N GLY A 191 42.79 -9.35 24.65
CA GLY A 191 43.28 -10.19 25.73
C GLY A 191 44.35 -9.50 26.58
N PHE A 192 44.48 -9.94 27.83
CA PHE A 192 45.53 -9.48 28.75
C PHE A 192 46.82 -10.28 28.51
N VAL A 193 47.94 -9.58 28.37
CA VAL A 193 49.24 -10.19 28.06
C VAL A 193 50.12 -10.21 29.31
N PHE A 194 50.72 -11.38 29.59
CA PHE A 194 51.63 -11.60 30.71
C PHE A 194 52.93 -12.24 30.22
N GLN A 195 54.00 -12.12 31.02
CA GLN A 195 55.26 -12.81 30.72
C GLN A 195 55.06 -14.33 30.71
N LYS A 196 55.72 -15.03 29.78
CA LYS A 196 55.59 -16.49 29.61
C LYS A 196 56.02 -17.22 30.89
N GLY A 197 55.11 -18.01 31.46
CA GLY A 197 55.32 -18.71 32.74
C GLY A 197 54.90 -17.92 33.98
N SER A 198 54.35 -16.71 33.84
CA SER A 198 53.77 -15.98 34.97
C SER A 198 52.52 -16.70 35.51
N PRO A 199 52.43 -16.99 36.82
CA PRO A 199 51.28 -17.69 37.39
C PRO A 199 49.99 -16.86 37.32
N ILE A 200 50.08 -15.52 37.31
CA ILE A 200 48.90 -14.64 37.30
C ILE A 200 48.04 -14.78 36.03
N ALA A 201 48.58 -15.38 34.97
CA ALA A 201 47.89 -15.58 33.70
C ALA A 201 46.75 -16.61 33.78
N THR A 202 46.87 -17.64 34.63
CA THR A 202 45.74 -18.56 34.90
C THR A 202 44.66 -17.87 35.70
N ASP A 203 45.04 -17.11 36.72
CA ASP A 203 44.14 -16.48 37.67
C ASP A 203 43.29 -15.39 37.00
N PHE A 204 43.90 -14.58 36.10
CA PHE A 204 43.17 -13.64 35.25
C PHE A 204 42.23 -14.35 34.28
N SER A 205 42.66 -15.46 33.69
CA SER A 205 41.84 -16.23 32.75
C SER A 205 40.59 -16.81 33.45
N GLU A 206 40.75 -17.33 34.67
CA GLU A 206 39.64 -17.80 35.52
C GLU A 206 38.72 -16.64 35.95
N ALA A 207 39.27 -15.47 36.28
CA ALA A 207 38.48 -14.28 36.61
C ALA A 207 37.65 -13.79 35.41
N ILE A 208 38.20 -13.82 34.19
CA ILE A 208 37.50 -13.45 32.95
C ILE A 208 36.37 -14.46 32.65
N LEU A 209 36.62 -15.76 32.84
CA LEU A 209 35.58 -16.79 32.71
C LEU A 209 34.43 -16.55 33.69
N LYS A 210 34.71 -16.33 34.98
CA LYS A 210 33.69 -16.01 36.00
C LYS A 210 32.89 -14.73 35.68
N LEU A 211 33.52 -13.72 35.08
CA LEU A 211 32.83 -12.50 34.62
C LEU A 211 31.93 -12.75 33.40
N SER A 212 32.28 -13.72 32.56
CA SER A 212 31.46 -14.14 31.41
C SER A 212 30.27 -15.01 31.86
N GLU A 213 30.54 -16.06 32.65
CA GLU A 213 29.54 -16.99 33.20
C GLU A 213 28.48 -16.29 34.06
N SER A 214 28.89 -15.32 34.89
CA SER A 214 27.95 -14.52 35.71
C SER A 214 27.21 -13.43 34.93
N GLY A 215 27.36 -13.36 33.60
CA GLY A 215 26.75 -12.34 32.73
C GLY A 215 27.27 -10.92 32.94
N LYS A 216 28.19 -10.69 33.90
CA LYS A 216 28.71 -9.36 34.24
C LYS A 216 29.41 -8.70 33.05
N LEU A 217 30.19 -9.46 32.30
CA LEU A 217 30.88 -8.97 31.08
C LEU A 217 29.87 -8.43 30.06
N LYS A 218 28.77 -9.16 29.82
CA LYS A 218 27.67 -8.70 28.96
C LYS A 218 26.98 -7.45 29.52
N SER A 219 26.73 -7.38 30.84
CA SER A 219 26.12 -6.19 31.45
C SER A 219 27.01 -4.94 31.35
N LEU A 220 28.34 -5.10 31.31
CA LEU A 220 29.29 -4.03 31.04
C LEU A 220 29.27 -3.65 29.56
N GLU A 221 29.24 -4.63 28.65
CA GLU A 221 29.11 -4.41 27.21
C GLU A 221 27.84 -3.62 26.87
N GLU A 222 26.69 -4.01 27.43
CA GLU A 222 25.41 -3.31 27.28
C GLU A 222 25.44 -1.92 27.94
N LYS A 223 26.11 -1.75 29.09
CA LYS A 223 26.23 -0.44 29.77
C LYS A 223 27.10 0.57 29.01
N TRP A 224 28.20 0.13 28.41
CA TRP A 224 29.18 1.02 27.75
C TRP A 224 28.96 1.16 26.24
N PHE A 225 28.33 0.19 25.58
CA PHE A 225 28.04 0.21 24.14
C PHE A 225 26.53 0.19 23.82
N ALA A 226 25.68 0.62 24.75
CA ALA A 226 24.26 0.87 24.47
C ALA A 226 24.13 1.81 23.25
N PRO A 227 23.26 1.50 22.26
CA PRO A 227 22.88 2.48 21.25
C PRO A 227 22.28 3.71 21.93
N SER A 228 22.59 4.91 21.43
CA SER A 228 21.92 6.12 21.93
C SER A 228 20.41 6.01 21.66
N PRO A 229 19.54 6.69 22.43
CA PRO A 229 18.09 6.64 22.23
C PRO A 229 17.68 6.96 20.78
N GLU A 230 18.40 7.89 20.14
CA GLU A 230 18.20 8.29 18.75
C GLU A 230 18.49 7.16 17.74
N CYS A 231 19.44 6.27 18.04
CA CYS A 231 19.74 5.10 17.22
C CYS A 231 18.67 4.01 17.40
N SER A 232 18.17 3.83 18.62
CA SER A 232 17.24 2.75 18.96
C SER A 232 15.92 2.81 18.20
N ALA A 233 15.43 4.01 17.89
CA ALA A 233 14.16 4.24 17.20
C ALA A 233 14.13 3.72 15.74
N ASN A 234 15.30 3.56 15.10
CA ASN A 234 15.40 3.24 13.67
C ASN A 234 15.70 1.75 13.38
N ALA A 235 16.14 0.98 14.36
CA ALA A 235 16.50 -0.43 14.17
C ALA A 235 15.29 -1.38 14.15
N GLY A 236 14.16 -0.97 14.74
CA GLY A 236 12.96 -1.77 14.87
C GLY A 236 12.00 -1.67 13.67
N ASN A 237 12.38 -2.23 12.51
CA ASN A 237 11.51 -2.88 11.50
C ASN A 237 12.15 -3.01 10.09
N ASP A 238 13.33 -3.64 9.99
CA ASP A 238 13.96 -3.97 8.68
C ASP A 238 13.22 -5.09 7.90
N LYS A 239 12.10 -5.59 8.44
CA LYS A 239 11.10 -6.38 7.70
C LYS A 239 9.94 -5.46 7.32
N THR A 240 9.77 -5.20 6.03
CA THR A 240 8.56 -4.54 5.52
C THR A 240 7.33 -5.39 5.85
N GLU A 241 6.53 -4.94 6.81
CA GLU A 241 5.30 -5.65 7.18
C GLU A 241 4.21 -5.42 6.12
N ASN A 242 3.99 -6.45 5.30
CA ASN A 242 2.87 -6.45 4.34
C ASN A 242 1.55 -6.51 5.11
N LEU A 243 0.59 -5.67 4.74
CA LEU A 243 -0.69 -5.58 5.42
C LEU A 243 -1.46 -6.91 5.33
N THR A 244 -1.84 -7.41 6.51
CA THR A 244 -2.45 -8.73 6.69
C THR A 244 -3.97 -8.63 6.85
N LEU A 245 -4.65 -9.75 6.62
CA LEU A 245 -6.10 -9.86 6.82
C LEU A 245 -6.54 -9.54 8.26
N SER A 246 -5.67 -9.77 9.26
CA SER A 246 -5.99 -9.49 10.67
C SER A 246 -6.23 -8.00 10.91
N SER A 247 -5.44 -7.12 10.29
CA SER A 247 -5.52 -5.67 10.47
C SER A 247 -6.81 -5.04 9.90
N PHE A 248 -7.49 -5.73 8.97
CA PHE A 248 -8.68 -5.24 8.27
C PHE A 248 -9.93 -6.09 8.52
N CYS A 249 -9.84 -7.15 9.33
CA CYS A 249 -10.92 -8.09 9.59
C CYS A 249 -12.24 -7.41 10.02
N GLY A 250 -12.15 -6.42 10.94
CA GLY A 250 -13.31 -5.65 11.39
C GLY A 250 -14.01 -4.86 10.28
N LEU A 251 -13.27 -4.25 9.35
CA LEU A 251 -13.83 -3.50 8.22
C LEU A 251 -14.61 -4.41 7.25
N TYR A 252 -14.06 -5.59 6.97
CA TYR A 252 -14.72 -6.60 6.15
C TYR A 252 -15.98 -7.17 6.83
N LEU A 253 -15.94 -7.41 8.14
CA LEU A 253 -17.10 -7.85 8.92
C LEU A 253 -18.21 -6.79 8.95
N ILE A 254 -17.88 -5.51 9.17
CA ILE A 254 -18.84 -4.40 9.16
C ILE A 254 -19.51 -4.26 7.79
N SER A 255 -18.74 -4.35 6.70
CA SER A 255 -19.26 -4.31 5.33
C SER A 255 -20.24 -5.47 5.06
N GLY A 256 -19.80 -6.72 5.32
CA GLY A 256 -20.64 -7.91 5.13
C GLY A 256 -21.91 -7.93 6.01
N ALA A 257 -21.79 -7.52 7.28
CA ALA A 257 -22.93 -7.41 8.20
C ALA A 257 -23.94 -6.35 7.73
N THR A 258 -23.48 -5.17 7.32
CA THR A 258 -24.37 -4.11 6.84
C THR A 258 -25.09 -4.55 5.56
N SER A 259 -24.37 -5.13 4.59
CA SER A 259 -24.94 -5.65 3.34
C SER A 259 -25.97 -6.77 3.57
N THR A 260 -25.67 -7.74 4.44
CA THR A 260 -26.62 -8.82 4.79
C THR A 260 -27.86 -8.26 5.49
N ILE A 261 -27.72 -7.33 6.45
CA ILE A 261 -28.85 -6.72 7.15
C ILE A 261 -29.74 -5.92 6.19
N CYS A 262 -29.16 -5.08 5.33
CA CYS A 262 -29.93 -4.34 4.32
C CYS A 262 -30.68 -5.26 3.35
N PHE A 263 -30.08 -6.37 2.94
CA PHE A 263 -30.73 -7.37 2.09
C PHE A 263 -31.86 -8.12 2.82
N ILE A 264 -31.65 -8.55 4.06
CA ILE A 264 -32.69 -9.21 4.88
C ILE A 264 -33.88 -8.26 5.12
N LEU A 265 -33.63 -6.98 5.41
CA LEU A 265 -34.68 -5.97 5.55
C LEU A 265 -35.46 -5.76 4.25
N SER A 266 -34.80 -5.81 3.10
CA SER A 266 -35.47 -5.77 1.79
C SER A 266 -36.35 -7.01 1.56
N LEU A 267 -35.83 -8.21 1.82
CA LEU A 267 -36.60 -9.46 1.75
C LEU A 267 -37.81 -9.47 2.68
N VAL A 268 -37.67 -9.02 3.93
CA VAL A 268 -38.77 -8.95 4.90
C VAL A 268 -39.87 -7.98 4.45
N ARG A 269 -39.51 -6.83 3.85
CA ARG A 269 -40.48 -5.91 3.23
C ARG A 269 -41.19 -6.59 2.04
N LEU A 270 -40.44 -7.25 1.17
CA LEU A 270 -40.98 -7.95 -0.02
C LEU A 270 -41.95 -9.07 0.39
N LEU A 271 -41.59 -9.87 1.40
CA LEU A 271 -42.41 -10.93 1.97
C LEU A 271 -43.65 -10.40 2.72
N ARG A 272 -43.57 -9.25 3.40
CA ARG A 272 -44.74 -8.59 3.99
C ARG A 272 -45.73 -8.14 2.92
N ASN A 273 -45.26 -7.45 1.88
CA ASN A 273 -46.12 -7.01 0.78
C ASN A 273 -46.75 -8.21 0.04
N TYR A 274 -45.99 -9.26 -0.25
CA TYR A 274 -46.52 -10.48 -0.87
C TYR A 274 -47.55 -11.21 0.01
N ARG A 275 -47.37 -11.20 1.34
CA ARG A 275 -48.38 -11.75 2.26
C ARG A 275 -49.65 -10.91 2.29
N HIS A 276 -49.55 -9.58 2.25
CA HIS A 276 -50.70 -8.67 2.20
C HIS A 276 -51.53 -8.89 0.92
N ASP A 277 -50.89 -8.81 -0.25
CA ASP A 277 -51.45 -9.04 -1.59
C ASP A 277 -52.17 -10.41 -1.69
N ARG A 278 -51.57 -11.45 -1.10
CA ARG A 278 -52.16 -12.79 -1.00
C ARG A 278 -53.29 -12.88 0.04
N GLN A 279 -53.28 -12.07 1.09
CA GLN A 279 -54.31 -12.06 2.13
C GLN A 279 -55.60 -11.37 1.64
N ASP A 280 -55.48 -10.29 0.87
CA ASP A 280 -56.60 -9.64 0.19
C ASP A 280 -57.23 -10.58 -0.87
N THR A 281 -56.42 -11.44 -1.49
CA THR A 281 -56.90 -12.51 -2.39
C THR A 281 -57.58 -13.68 -1.64
N SER A 282 -57.41 -13.81 -0.32
CA SER A 282 -57.78 -15.03 0.44
C SER A 282 -59.21 -15.03 1.02
N GLN A 283 -60.10 -14.13 0.60
CA GLN A 283 -61.50 -14.14 1.05
C GLN A 283 -62.39 -15.20 0.34
N SER A 284 -61.80 -16.29 -0.18
CA SER A 284 -62.54 -17.47 -0.62
C SER A 284 -61.82 -18.80 -0.32
N ASN A 285 -62.45 -19.59 0.56
CA ASN A 285 -62.24 -21.02 0.83
C ASN A 285 -60.96 -21.48 1.57
N ILE A 286 -61.09 -22.63 2.25
CA ILE A 286 -60.26 -23.07 3.39
C ILE A 286 -59.60 -24.42 3.12
N ALA A 287 -58.30 -24.57 3.47
CA ALA A 287 -57.72 -25.80 4.06
C ALA A 287 -56.21 -25.62 4.39
N PRO A 288 -55.79 -25.74 5.68
CA PRO A 288 -54.37 -25.71 6.05
C PRO A 288 -53.76 -27.13 6.08
N SER A 289 -53.20 -27.59 4.96
CA SER A 289 -52.30 -28.76 4.96
C SER A 289 -50.84 -28.32 5.18
N MET A 290 -50.08 -29.06 5.98
CA MET A 290 -48.70 -28.74 6.40
C MET A 290 -47.73 -28.63 5.22
N ARG A 291 -47.47 -27.41 4.72
CA ARG A 291 -46.61 -27.14 3.57
C ARG A 291 -45.15 -27.00 3.97
N SER A 292 -44.28 -27.77 3.30
CA SER A 292 -42.83 -27.57 3.36
C SER A 292 -42.46 -26.15 2.91
N ILE A 293 -41.55 -25.50 3.64
CA ILE A 293 -40.99 -24.19 3.30
C ILE A 293 -40.48 -24.18 1.85
N TRP A 294 -39.95 -25.31 1.37
CA TRP A 294 -39.47 -25.49 0.01
C TRP A 294 -40.57 -25.30 -1.06
N SER A 295 -41.83 -25.69 -0.81
CA SER A 295 -42.90 -25.46 -1.80
C SER A 295 -43.24 -23.98 -1.95
N GLU A 296 -43.13 -23.23 -0.86
CA GLU A 296 -43.46 -21.81 -0.85
C GLU A 296 -42.27 -20.94 -1.30
N VAL A 297 -41.02 -21.40 -1.13
CA VAL A 297 -39.84 -20.86 -1.83
C VAL A 297 -39.93 -21.11 -3.33
N VAL A 298 -40.25 -22.34 -3.77
CA VAL A 298 -40.47 -22.65 -5.20
C VAL A 298 -41.62 -21.82 -5.79
N ARG A 299 -42.69 -21.58 -5.04
CA ARG A 299 -43.78 -20.68 -5.46
C ARG A 299 -43.38 -19.21 -5.49
N LEU A 300 -42.49 -18.74 -4.61
CA LEU A 300 -41.93 -17.39 -4.67
C LEU A 300 -41.02 -17.23 -5.89
N VAL A 301 -40.09 -18.15 -6.13
CA VAL A 301 -39.25 -18.18 -7.34
C VAL A 301 -40.13 -18.25 -8.59
N LYS A 302 -41.15 -19.11 -8.60
CA LYS A 302 -42.07 -19.22 -9.74
C LYS A 302 -42.99 -18.01 -9.89
N TYR A 303 -43.33 -17.27 -8.84
CA TYR A 303 -44.06 -16.00 -8.93
C TYR A 303 -43.17 -14.86 -9.45
N ILE A 304 -41.89 -14.84 -9.06
CA ILE A 304 -40.87 -13.94 -9.61
C ILE A 304 -40.75 -14.18 -11.13
N CYS A 305 -40.60 -15.43 -11.57
CA CYS A 305 -40.50 -15.73 -13.01
C CYS A 305 -41.82 -15.63 -13.78
N ASN A 306 -42.97 -16.13 -13.30
CA ASN A 306 -44.21 -16.09 -14.08
C ASN A 306 -44.70 -14.65 -14.37
N ARG A 307 -44.25 -13.64 -13.61
CA ARG A 307 -44.58 -12.22 -13.87
C ARG A 307 -43.81 -11.65 -15.08
N GLU A 308 -42.78 -12.33 -15.57
CA GLU A 308 -42.09 -12.03 -16.84
C GLU A 308 -43.02 -12.16 -18.06
N GLY A 309 -44.07 -12.99 -17.97
CA GLY A 309 -44.88 -13.41 -19.13
C GLY A 309 -46.17 -12.64 -19.40
N MET A 310 -46.54 -11.63 -18.60
CA MET A 310 -47.90 -11.05 -18.65
C MET A 310 -47.98 -9.51 -18.54
N GLN A 311 -47.02 -8.80 -19.11
CA GLN A 311 -47.06 -7.32 -19.23
C GLN A 311 -47.05 -6.84 -20.68
N ASN A 312 -47.99 -7.34 -21.50
CA ASN A 312 -48.29 -6.72 -22.79
C ASN A 312 -49.75 -6.95 -23.21
N PRO A 313 -50.62 -5.94 -23.02
CA PRO A 313 -51.61 -5.67 -24.05
C PRO A 313 -51.78 -4.17 -24.35
N GLY A 314 -51.61 -3.81 -25.62
CA GLY A 314 -52.35 -2.72 -26.26
C GLY A 314 -51.91 -1.27 -26.00
N ARG A 315 -51.23 -0.68 -26.98
CA ARG A 315 -51.65 0.64 -27.50
C ARG A 315 -52.04 0.49 -28.97
N VAL A 316 -53.11 1.19 -29.34
CA VAL A 316 -53.85 1.04 -30.60
C VAL A 316 -53.23 1.90 -31.70
N LEU A 317 -53.22 1.41 -32.95
CA LEU A 317 -53.01 2.25 -34.12
C LEU A 317 -54.20 3.18 -34.32
N THR A 318 -53.98 4.48 -34.32
CA THR A 318 -54.89 5.47 -34.91
C THR A 318 -54.17 6.18 -36.05
N VAL A 319 -54.51 5.82 -37.28
CA VAL A 319 -54.01 6.48 -38.50
C VAL A 319 -54.98 7.60 -38.88
N ALA A 320 -54.49 8.83 -38.97
CA ALA A 320 -55.09 9.91 -39.72
C ALA A 320 -53.98 10.88 -40.16
N GLY A 321 -53.98 11.24 -41.44
CA GLY A 321 -53.22 12.35 -42.02
C GLY A 321 -54.11 12.96 -43.12
N PRO A 322 -53.55 13.55 -44.19
CA PRO A 322 -52.18 14.04 -44.36
C PRO A 322 -52.15 15.53 -44.76
N GLN A 323 -51.01 16.22 -44.56
CA GLN A 323 -50.57 17.29 -45.47
C GLN A 323 -49.09 17.62 -45.27
N ASP A 324 -48.54 18.32 -46.26
CA ASP A 324 -47.11 18.59 -46.47
C ASP A 324 -46.87 20.12 -46.48
N VAL A 325 -45.62 20.54 -46.71
CA VAL A 325 -45.18 21.93 -47.00
C VAL A 325 -44.90 22.86 -45.79
N ASN A 326 -43.59 23.00 -45.54
CA ASN A 326 -42.83 24.18 -45.10
C ASN A 326 -42.64 24.61 -43.61
N GLU A 327 -41.37 24.99 -43.40
CA GLU A 327 -40.80 26.04 -42.55
C GLU A 327 -40.25 25.79 -41.12
N LEU A 328 -38.93 26.04 -41.04
CA LEU A 328 -38.20 26.74 -39.99
C LEU A 328 -38.01 26.10 -38.59
N SER A 329 -36.91 25.36 -38.43
CA SER A 329 -35.69 25.97 -37.86
C SER A 329 -34.51 24.97 -37.83
N SER A 330 -33.28 25.49 -37.87
CA SER A 330 -32.05 24.69 -37.96
C SER A 330 -31.15 24.88 -36.75
N SER A 331 -30.53 23.80 -36.27
CA SER A 331 -29.23 23.86 -35.61
C SER A 331 -28.50 22.52 -35.81
N ARG A 332 -27.35 22.57 -36.49
CA ARG A 332 -26.44 21.43 -36.68
C ARG A 332 -25.03 21.87 -36.30
N TRP A 333 -24.31 20.94 -35.68
CA TRP A 333 -22.95 21.09 -35.16
C TRP A 333 -21.94 21.52 -36.21
N GLU A 334 -20.96 22.32 -35.79
CA GLU A 334 -19.68 22.47 -36.47
C GLU A 334 -18.52 22.54 -35.46
N TYR A 335 -17.33 22.14 -35.88
CA TYR A 335 -16.13 22.00 -35.06
C TYR A 335 -15.20 23.21 -35.24
N THR A 336 -14.39 23.54 -34.24
CA THR A 336 -13.27 24.48 -34.37
C THR A 336 -11.96 23.91 -33.80
N SER A 337 -10.92 23.99 -34.61
CA SER A 337 -9.51 23.96 -34.20
C SER A 337 -8.90 25.32 -34.58
N PRO A 338 -7.98 25.90 -33.79
CA PRO A 338 -7.46 27.24 -34.05
C PRO A 338 -6.20 27.23 -34.92
N SER A 339 -6.11 28.20 -35.83
CA SER A 339 -4.88 28.58 -36.54
C SER A 339 -4.92 30.08 -36.87
N ASP A 340 -3.86 30.77 -36.48
CA ASP A 340 -3.35 32.07 -36.95
C ASP A 340 -4.27 33.32 -36.92
N ILE A 341 -3.72 34.40 -36.37
CA ILE A 341 -4.22 35.78 -36.43
C ILE A 341 -3.08 36.63 -36.99
N THR A 342 -3.37 37.44 -38.01
CA THR A 342 -2.40 38.30 -38.69
C THR A 342 -2.40 39.72 -38.11
N ASP A 343 -1.33 40.45 -38.38
CA ASP A 343 -0.97 41.77 -37.83
C ASP A 343 -1.92 42.92 -38.19
N ASP A 344 -1.79 44.02 -37.43
CA ASP A 344 -1.77 45.37 -38.00
C ASP A 344 -0.77 46.26 -37.22
N LEU A 345 -0.14 47.23 -37.89
CA LEU A 345 0.96 48.09 -37.38
C LEU A 345 0.42 49.46 -36.89
N GLN A 346 1.16 50.40 -36.27
CA GLN A 346 2.60 50.67 -36.05
C GLN A 346 2.73 51.34 -34.62
N GLU A 347 3.79 51.98 -34.10
CA GLU A 347 5.04 52.54 -34.66
C GLU A 347 6.25 52.42 -33.69
N SER A 348 6.90 53.51 -33.27
CA SER A 348 8.28 53.48 -32.72
C SER A 348 8.57 54.39 -31.50
N SER A 349 9.53 53.97 -30.68
CA SER A 349 10.72 54.78 -30.31
C SER A 349 11.85 53.88 -29.76
N GLU A 350 13.06 54.42 -29.62
CA GLU A 350 14.31 53.66 -29.41
C GLU A 350 14.85 53.69 -27.95
N ALA A 351 15.73 52.71 -27.66
CA ALA A 351 16.74 52.71 -26.58
C ALA A 351 16.24 52.66 -25.11
N ASP A 352 17.02 52.25 -24.11
CA ASP A 352 18.46 51.87 -24.10
C ASP A 352 18.74 50.72 -23.11
N VAL A 353 19.97 50.17 -23.09
CA VAL A 353 20.37 49.03 -22.24
C VAL A 353 21.19 49.47 -21.03
N GLU A 354 20.67 49.24 -19.81
CA GLU A 354 21.45 49.38 -18.56
C GLU A 354 21.48 48.06 -17.76
N MET A 355 22.66 47.44 -17.64
CA MET A 355 22.88 46.32 -16.72
C MET A 355 23.04 46.83 -15.28
N ARG A 356 22.26 46.32 -14.32
CA ARG A 356 22.49 46.56 -12.89
C ARG A 356 22.99 45.34 -12.13
N TYR A 357 24.22 45.49 -11.68
CA TYR A 357 24.91 44.69 -10.68
C TYR A 357 24.21 44.81 -9.31
N ILE A 358 24.08 43.72 -8.56
CA ILE A 358 23.66 43.74 -7.15
C ILE A 358 24.72 42.98 -6.33
N PRO A 359 25.37 43.62 -5.34
CA PRO A 359 26.41 42.99 -4.53
C PRO A 359 25.82 42.07 -3.44
N GLY A 360 26.62 41.12 -2.97
CA GLY A 360 26.28 40.28 -1.82
C GLY A 360 26.44 40.99 -0.47
N CYS A 361 25.87 40.40 0.58
CA CYS A 361 26.04 40.84 1.96
C CYS A 361 26.77 39.76 2.79
N SER A 362 27.84 40.22 3.45
CA SER A 362 28.46 39.76 4.72
C SER A 362 28.04 38.39 5.29
#